data_AF-A0A7S4IKS0-F1
#
_entry.id   AF-A0A7S4IKS0-F1
#
_cell.length_a   1.000
_cell.length_b   1.000
_cell.length_c   1.000
_cell.angle_alpha   90.00
_cell.angle_beta   90.00
_cell.angle_gamma   90.00
#
_symmetry.space_group_name_H-M   'P 1'
#
loop_
_entity.id
_entity.type
_entity.pdbx_description
1 polymer ?
#
loop_
_entity_poly.entity_id
_entity_poly.type
_entity_poly.pdbx_seq_one_letter_code
_entity_poly.pdbx_strand_id
1 'polypeptide(L)'
;IVRTVGVFADSSPALLIQHLDVLLPYLKADNGVTRRDEESTVAVVGRILSRVAPMLDAPRVQRACEGAVSDDLVRICYNFGPNATGAAVMALANIAAHPDAEAGQRQKLLKLFRTFYSFLYKHRDNDGEGATAEGTGGGGGGGEAMKASVR
;
A
#
# COMPACT_ATOMS: atom_id res chain seq x y z
N ILE A 1 -2.22 20.07 -1.69
CA ILE A 1 -3.63 19.76 -2.00
C ILE A 1 -4.03 18.37 -1.51
N VAL A 2 -3.44 17.28 -2.03
CA VAL A 2 -3.80 15.90 -1.63
C VAL A 2 -3.67 15.66 -0.11
N ARG A 3 -2.63 16.17 0.55
CA ARG A 3 -2.50 16.12 2.02
C ARG A 3 -3.67 16.77 2.76
N THR A 4 -4.16 17.91 2.25
CA THR A 4 -5.32 18.61 2.82
C THR A 4 -6.59 17.78 2.68
N VAL A 5 -6.78 17.12 1.54
CA VAL A 5 -7.87 16.14 1.34
C VAL A 5 -7.74 14.97 2.33
N GLY A 6 -6.51 14.53 2.62
CA GLY A 6 -6.23 13.54 3.65
C GLY A 6 -6.75 13.93 5.03
N VAL A 7 -6.63 15.20 5.43
CA VAL A 7 -7.19 15.71 6.70
C VAL A 7 -8.71 15.61 6.72
N PHE A 8 -9.37 15.89 5.60
CA PHE A 8 -10.83 15.70 5.49
C PHE A 8 -11.23 14.23 5.60
N ALA A 9 -10.38 13.28 5.21
CA ALA A 9 -10.66 11.85 5.39
C ALA A 9 -10.64 11.43 6.86
N ASP A 10 -9.84 12.09 7.69
CA ASP A 10 -9.82 11.83 9.14
C ASP A 10 -11.02 12.48 9.84
N SER A 11 -11.42 13.69 9.43
CA SER A 11 -12.50 14.45 10.08
C SER A 11 -13.90 14.11 9.57
N SER A 12 -14.05 13.83 8.27
CA SER A 12 -15.35 13.65 7.60
C SER A 12 -15.23 12.81 6.32
N PRO A 13 -14.89 11.50 6.44
CA PRO A 13 -14.63 10.62 5.29
C PRO A 13 -15.83 10.48 4.33
N ALA A 14 -17.06 10.62 4.83
CA ALA A 14 -18.28 10.55 4.01
C ALA A 14 -18.28 11.56 2.84
N LEU A 15 -17.71 12.75 3.05
CA LEU A 15 -17.66 13.81 2.03
C LEU A 15 -16.75 13.44 0.85
N LEU A 16 -15.85 12.47 1.03
CA LEU A 16 -14.90 12.04 0.01
C LEU A 16 -15.42 10.89 -0.85
N ILE A 17 -16.53 10.23 -0.47
CA ILE A 17 -17.13 9.13 -1.25
C ILE A 17 -17.43 9.59 -2.67
N GLN A 18 -18.06 10.76 -2.83
CA GLN A 18 -18.44 11.33 -4.13
C GLN A 18 -17.24 11.74 -4.99
N HIS A 19 -16.05 11.90 -4.39
CA HIS A 19 -14.82 12.31 -5.08
C HIS A 19 -13.84 11.17 -5.27
N LEU A 20 -14.20 9.95 -4.87
CA LEU A 20 -13.28 8.81 -4.88
C LEU A 20 -12.74 8.53 -6.28
N ASP A 21 -13.58 8.59 -7.31
CA ASP A 21 -13.19 8.34 -8.71
C ASP A 21 -12.12 9.31 -9.22
N VAL A 22 -12.03 10.52 -8.66
CA VAL A 22 -10.99 11.50 -8.98
C VAL A 22 -9.68 11.18 -8.26
N LEU A 23 -9.75 10.53 -7.10
CA LEU A 23 -8.60 10.21 -6.27
C LEU A 23 -7.94 8.87 -6.66
N LEU A 24 -8.72 7.88 -7.12
CA LEU A 24 -8.21 6.55 -7.45
C LEU A 24 -7.08 6.53 -8.50
N PRO A 25 -7.08 7.36 -9.57
CA PRO A 25 -5.99 7.37 -10.54
C PRO A 25 -4.61 7.67 -9.93
N TYR A 26 -4.56 8.42 -8.82
CA TYR A 26 -3.31 8.77 -8.15
C TYR A 26 -2.64 7.55 -7.49
N LEU A 27 -3.34 6.43 -7.29
CA LEU A 27 -2.74 5.17 -6.80
C LEU A 27 -1.88 4.47 -7.84
N LYS A 28 -1.99 4.83 -9.13
CA LYS A 28 -1.22 4.20 -10.21
C LYS A 28 0.28 4.46 -10.12
N ALA A 29 0.69 5.43 -9.30
CA ALA A 29 2.08 5.85 -9.14
C ALA A 29 2.72 6.42 -10.42
N ASP A 30 1.91 7.05 -11.28
CA ASP A 30 2.31 7.66 -12.55
C ASP A 30 1.84 9.13 -12.61
N ASN A 31 2.14 9.89 -11.55
CA ASN A 31 1.64 11.26 -11.39
C ASN A 31 2.58 12.32 -12.00
N GLY A 32 3.69 11.89 -12.63
CA GLY A 32 4.68 12.80 -13.24
C GLY A 32 5.47 13.63 -12.22
N VAL A 33 5.54 13.18 -10.97
CA VAL A 33 6.22 13.89 -9.87
C VAL A 33 7.48 13.15 -9.40
N THR A 34 8.23 13.75 -8.47
CA THR A 34 9.39 13.09 -7.88
C THR A 34 8.97 11.81 -7.13
N ARG A 35 9.84 10.80 -7.09
CA ARG A 35 9.54 9.53 -6.38
C ARG A 35 9.11 9.74 -4.92
N ARG A 36 9.67 10.75 -4.25
CA ARG A 36 9.33 11.08 -2.85
C ARG A 36 7.91 11.66 -2.75
N ASP A 37 7.53 12.52 -3.68
CA ASP A 37 6.19 13.10 -3.73
C ASP A 37 5.16 12.07 -4.19
N GLU A 38 5.54 11.18 -5.09
CA GLU A 38 4.77 10.02 -5.53
C GLU A 38 4.43 9.13 -4.33
N GLU A 39 5.45 8.74 -3.54
CA GLU A 39 5.27 7.97 -2.31
C GLU A 39 4.31 8.66 -1.34
N SER A 40 4.50 9.97 -1.12
CA SER A 40 3.63 10.73 -0.24
C SER A 40 2.19 10.81 -0.78
N THR A 41 2.01 10.83 -2.10
CA THR A 41 0.70 10.93 -2.75
C THR A 41 -0.05 9.61 -2.61
N VAL A 42 0.58 8.50 -3.00
CA VAL A 42 -0.04 7.16 -2.87
C VAL A 42 -0.32 6.80 -1.41
N ALA A 43 0.54 7.22 -0.47
CA ALA A 43 0.31 6.99 0.95
C ALA A 43 -0.94 7.73 1.47
N VAL A 44 -1.12 8.99 1.06
CA VAL A 44 -2.29 9.77 1.46
C VAL A 44 -3.56 9.21 0.81
N VAL A 45 -3.52 8.91 -0.48
CA VAL A 45 -4.69 8.35 -1.20
C VAL A 45 -5.05 6.97 -0.67
N GLY A 46 -4.07 6.12 -0.36
CA GLY A 46 -4.30 4.83 0.30
C GLY A 46 -4.94 5.00 1.68
N ARG A 47 -4.53 6.00 2.47
CA ARG A 47 -5.16 6.30 3.76
C ARG A 47 -6.59 6.83 3.60
N ILE A 48 -6.85 7.67 2.59
CA ILE A 48 -8.22 8.10 2.28
C ILE A 48 -9.08 6.88 1.95
N LEU A 49 -8.59 6.00 1.07
CA LEU A 49 -9.31 4.81 0.66
C LEU A 49 -9.58 3.87 1.84
N SER A 50 -8.63 3.69 2.76
CA SER A 50 -8.86 2.84 3.94
C SER A 50 -9.97 3.39 4.85
N ARG A 51 -10.11 4.71 4.97
CA ARG A 51 -11.17 5.34 5.76
C ARG A 51 -12.53 5.30 5.08
N VAL A 52 -12.54 5.44 3.75
CA VAL A 52 -13.76 5.50 2.96
C VAL A 52 -14.30 4.09 2.66
N ALA A 53 -13.43 3.09 2.51
CA ALA A 53 -13.80 1.73 2.12
C ALA A 53 -14.94 1.09 2.95
N PRO A 54 -14.98 1.23 4.30
CA PRO A 54 -16.09 0.69 5.10
C PRO A 54 -17.44 1.39 4.89
N MET A 55 -17.43 2.56 4.25
CA MET A 55 -18.62 3.40 4.03
C MET A 55 -19.12 3.35 2.58
N LEU A 56 -18.46 2.57 1.73
CA LEU A 56 -18.83 2.44 0.32
C LEU A 56 -20.07 1.56 0.18
N ASP A 57 -20.86 1.85 -0.85
CA ASP A 57 -21.94 0.99 -1.28
C ASP A 57 -21.40 -0.21 -2.08
N ALA A 58 -22.18 -1.29 -2.11
CA ALA A 58 -21.84 -2.52 -2.84
C ALA A 58 -21.28 -2.30 -4.26
N PRO A 59 -21.86 -1.45 -5.15
CA PRO A 59 -21.32 -1.26 -6.49
C PRO A 59 -19.94 -0.58 -6.51
N ARG A 60 -19.65 0.35 -5.59
CA ARG A 60 -18.32 0.99 -5.52
C ARG A 60 -17.27 0.05 -4.97
N VAL A 61 -17.63 -0.78 -3.99
CA VAL A 61 -16.73 -1.80 -3.46
C VAL A 61 -16.41 -2.84 -4.51
N GLN A 62 -17.42 -3.36 -5.21
CA GLN A 62 -17.22 -4.30 -6.32
C GLN A 62 -16.31 -3.69 -7.39
N ARG A 63 -16.54 -2.44 -7.81
CA ARG A 63 -15.66 -1.75 -8.76
C ARG A 63 -14.21 -1.60 -8.26
N ALA A 64 -14.01 -1.36 -6.97
CA ALA A 64 -12.67 -1.30 -6.37
C ALA A 64 -12.01 -2.70 -6.29
N CYS A 65 -12.81 -3.76 -6.13
CA CYS A 65 -12.38 -5.16 -6.07
C CYS A 65 -12.02 -5.71 -7.46
N GLU A 66 -12.93 -5.59 -8.42
CA GLU A 66 -12.79 -6.07 -9.80
C GLU A 66 -11.82 -5.19 -10.62
N GLY A 67 -11.58 -3.96 -10.18
CA GLY A 67 -10.76 -2.98 -10.88
C GLY A 67 -9.27 -2.97 -10.53
N ALA A 68 -8.54 -2.13 -11.27
CA ALA A 68 -7.09 -1.91 -11.13
C ALA A 68 -6.65 -1.43 -9.73
N VAL A 69 -7.57 -0.91 -8.91
CA VAL A 69 -7.28 -0.33 -7.60
C VAL A 69 -6.61 -1.34 -6.67
N SER A 70 -7.16 -2.55 -6.58
CA SER A 70 -6.60 -3.59 -5.70
C SER A 70 -5.19 -4.02 -6.14
N ASP A 71 -4.94 -4.06 -7.45
CA ASP A 71 -3.63 -4.39 -8.01
C ASP A 71 -2.62 -3.24 -7.86
N ASP A 72 -3.08 -2.00 -7.98
CA ASP A 72 -2.28 -0.81 -7.72
C ASP A 72 -1.84 -0.76 -6.25
N LEU A 73 -2.73 -1.08 -5.30
CA LEU A 73 -2.39 -1.19 -3.87
C LEU A 73 -1.34 -2.29 -3.60
N VAL A 74 -1.49 -3.46 -4.23
CA VAL A 74 -0.48 -4.52 -4.12
C VAL A 74 0.86 -4.04 -4.69
N ARG A 75 0.87 -3.35 -5.84
CA ARG A 75 2.08 -2.78 -6.44
C ARG A 75 2.75 -1.77 -5.52
N ILE A 76 1.96 -0.93 -4.84
CA ILE A 76 2.48 0.05 -3.87
C ILE A 76 3.25 -0.64 -2.74
N CYS A 77 2.76 -1.78 -2.24
CA CYS A 77 3.39 -2.53 -1.16
C CYS A 77 4.81 -3.01 -1.48
N TYR A 78 5.15 -3.18 -2.77
CA TYR A 78 6.46 -3.64 -3.22
C TYR A 78 7.41 -2.51 -3.66
N ASN A 79 6.88 -1.35 -4.04
CA ASN A 79 7.64 -0.30 -4.73
C ASN A 79 7.99 0.92 -3.87
N PHE A 80 7.34 1.08 -2.73
CA PHE A 80 7.45 2.25 -1.87
C PHE A 80 7.89 1.94 -0.44
N GLY A 81 8.25 2.99 0.30
CA GLY A 81 8.65 2.91 1.69
C GLY A 81 7.52 2.50 2.65
N PRO A 82 7.86 2.30 3.94
CA PRO A 82 6.98 1.72 4.94
C PRO A 82 5.67 2.51 5.15
N ASN A 83 5.69 3.82 4.94
CA ASN A 83 4.51 4.68 5.07
C ASN A 83 3.44 4.36 4.01
N ALA A 84 3.86 4.27 2.74
CA ALA A 84 2.96 3.94 1.64
C ALA A 84 2.50 2.48 1.72
N THR A 85 3.40 1.57 2.08
CA THR A 85 3.08 0.15 2.27
C THR A 85 2.04 -0.04 3.38
N GLY A 86 2.23 0.59 4.55
CA GLY A 86 1.26 0.52 5.64
C GLY A 86 -0.11 1.05 5.25
N ALA A 87 -0.17 2.18 4.52
CA ALA A 87 -1.41 2.74 4.01
C ALA A 87 -2.11 1.80 3.01
N ALA A 88 -1.35 1.20 2.09
CA ALA A 88 -1.89 0.28 1.09
C ALA A 88 -2.41 -1.03 1.70
N VAL A 89 -1.70 -1.60 2.67
CA VAL A 89 -2.14 -2.80 3.41
C VAL A 89 -3.43 -2.52 4.18
N MET A 90 -3.53 -1.38 4.87
CA MET A 90 -4.78 -1.00 5.57
C MET A 90 -5.95 -0.82 4.58
N ALA A 91 -5.72 -0.21 3.43
CA ALA A 91 -6.75 -0.06 2.40
C ALA A 91 -7.23 -1.43 1.89
N LEU A 92 -6.29 -2.33 1.54
CA LEU A 92 -6.61 -3.70 1.12
C LEU A 92 -7.37 -4.48 2.20
N ALA A 93 -6.96 -4.35 3.47
CA ALA A 93 -7.63 -5.01 4.58
C ALA A 93 -9.08 -4.51 4.75
N ASN A 94 -9.29 -3.20 4.70
CA ASN A 94 -10.62 -2.61 4.85
C ASN A 94 -11.54 -2.92 3.67
N ILE A 95 -11.00 -2.98 2.44
CA ILE A 95 -11.75 -3.46 1.28
C ILE A 95 -12.11 -4.94 1.45
N ALA A 96 -11.15 -5.81 1.79
CA ALA A 96 -11.38 -7.24 1.96
C ALA A 96 -12.32 -7.60 3.13
N ALA A 97 -12.42 -6.72 4.12
CA ALA A 97 -13.33 -6.83 5.26
C ALA A 97 -14.75 -6.35 4.95
N HIS A 98 -14.97 -5.65 3.84
CA HIS A 98 -16.29 -5.17 3.46
C HIS A 98 -17.26 -6.35 3.20
N PRO A 99 -18.53 -6.29 3.65
CA PRO A 99 -19.49 -7.38 3.47
C PRO A 99 -19.72 -7.73 1.99
N ASP A 100 -19.73 -6.72 1.12
CA ASP A 100 -19.92 -6.87 -0.32
C ASP A 100 -18.62 -7.11 -1.11
N ALA A 101 -17.49 -7.34 -0.42
CA ALA A 101 -16.24 -7.61 -1.11
C ALA A 101 -16.18 -9.03 -1.67
N GLU A 102 -15.61 -9.15 -2.86
CA GLU A 102 -15.36 -10.44 -3.47
C GLU A 102 -14.33 -11.27 -2.69
N ALA A 103 -14.53 -12.60 -2.67
CA ALA A 103 -13.61 -13.54 -2.03
C ALA A 103 -12.16 -13.41 -2.55
N GLY A 104 -11.98 -12.95 -3.80
CA GLY A 104 -10.67 -12.70 -4.41
C GLY A 104 -9.80 -11.70 -3.64
N GLN A 105 -10.39 -10.70 -2.97
CA GLN A 105 -9.61 -9.71 -2.22
C GLN A 105 -8.95 -10.28 -0.97
N ARG A 106 -9.68 -11.15 -0.26
CA ARG A 106 -9.15 -11.87 0.91
C ARG A 106 -7.98 -12.76 0.48
N GLN A 107 -8.08 -13.41 -0.68
CA GLN A 107 -6.99 -14.22 -1.22
C GLN A 107 -5.76 -13.38 -1.59
N LYS A 108 -5.93 -12.19 -2.19
CA LYS A 108 -4.82 -11.27 -2.49
C LYS A 108 -4.09 -10.85 -1.20
N LEU A 109 -4.82 -10.49 -0.15
CA LEU A 109 -4.25 -10.13 1.14
C LEU A 109 -3.50 -11.31 1.78
N LEU A 110 -4.06 -12.52 1.73
CA LEU A 110 -3.40 -13.73 2.24
C LEU A 110 -2.13 -14.08 1.46
N LYS A 111 -2.13 -13.90 0.14
CA LYS A 111 -0.92 -14.06 -0.69
C LYS A 111 0.15 -13.06 -0.27
N LEU A 112 -0.22 -11.79 -0.11
CA LEU A 112 0.68 -10.73 0.33
C LEU A 112 1.29 -11.07 1.71
N PHE A 113 0.45 -11.48 2.66
CA PHE A 113 0.90 -11.94 3.99
C PHE A 113 1.88 -13.10 3.90
N ARG A 114 1.58 -14.13 3.09
CA ARG A 114 2.49 -15.27 2.88
C ARG A 114 3.83 -14.83 2.32
N THR A 115 3.84 -13.94 1.32
CA THR A 115 5.08 -13.42 0.74
C THR A 115 5.93 -12.69 1.79
N PHE A 116 5.33 -11.77 2.55
CA PHE A 116 6.05 -11.06 3.62
C PHE A 116 6.54 -12.01 4.72
N TYR A 117 5.69 -12.94 5.16
CA TYR A 117 6.06 -13.90 6.19
C TYR A 117 7.18 -14.85 5.73
N SER A 118 7.11 -15.37 4.50
CA SER A 118 8.17 -16.20 3.94
C SER A 118 9.49 -15.44 3.78
N PHE A 119 9.45 -14.16 3.43
CA PHE A 119 10.63 -13.30 3.42
C PHE A 119 11.24 -13.17 4.81
N LEU A 120 10.44 -12.80 5.82
CA LEU A 120 10.91 -12.68 7.20
C LEU A 120 11.45 -14.00 7.75
N TYR A 121 10.77 -15.12 7.46
CA TYR A 121 11.20 -16.44 7.89
C TYR A 121 12.56 -16.84 7.29
N LYS A 122 12.81 -16.52 6.01
CA LYS A 122 14.11 -16.77 5.36
C LYS A 122 15.24 -15.90 5.93
N HIS A 123 14.93 -14.72 6.43
CA HIS A 123 15.91 -13.81 7.02
C HIS A 123 16.08 -13.99 8.54
N ARG A 124 15.17 -14.70 9.21
CA ARG A 124 15.23 -14.99 10.65
C ARG A 124 16.56 -15.63 11.08
N ASP A 125 17.13 -16.48 10.22
CA ASP A 125 18.37 -17.20 10.53
C ASP A 125 19.63 -16.39 10.12
N ASN A 126 19.48 -15.31 9.34
CA ASN A 126 20.60 -14.43 8.92
C ASN A 126 20.86 -13.26 9.88
N ASP A 127 19.91 -12.94 10.77
CA ASP A 127 20.09 -11.86 11.77
C ASP A 127 20.97 -12.30 12.96
N GLY A 128 21.40 -13.56 12.99
CA GLY A 128 22.25 -14.13 14.05
C GLY A 128 23.77 -14.03 13.85
N GLU A 129 24.25 -13.67 12.65
CA GLU A 129 25.69 -13.75 12.30
C GLU A 129 26.40 -12.38 12.18
N GLY A 130 25.76 -11.28 12.59
CA GLY A 130 26.28 -9.92 12.43
C GLY A 130 26.66 -9.16 13.70
N ALA A 131 26.56 -9.76 14.90
CA ALA A 131 26.68 -9.02 16.17
C ALA A 131 28.06 -9.06 16.84
N THR A 132 29.15 -9.40 16.13
CA THR A 132 30.52 -9.21 16.61
C THR A 132 31.48 -8.88 15.48
N ALA A 133 31.60 -7.60 15.12
CA ALA A 133 32.83 -7.00 14.63
C ALA A 133 32.70 -5.46 14.63
N GLU A 134 33.40 -4.81 15.56
CA GLU A 134 33.70 -3.39 15.49
C GLU A 134 34.54 -3.08 14.23
N GLY A 135 34.34 -1.87 13.67
CA GLY A 135 35.41 -1.20 12.93
C GLY A 135 35.06 -0.67 11.54
N THR A 136 34.88 0.66 11.48
CA THR A 136 35.26 1.57 10.38
C THR A 136 34.54 1.51 9.02
N GLY A 137 33.95 2.65 8.63
CA GLY A 137 34.07 3.15 7.25
C GLY A 137 32.78 3.37 6.44
N GLY A 138 32.33 4.63 6.38
CA GLY A 138 31.91 5.35 5.16
C GLY A 138 30.98 4.71 4.11
N GLY A 139 29.82 5.36 3.92
CA GLY A 139 29.39 5.82 2.59
C GLY A 139 28.41 4.96 1.78
N GLY A 140 27.16 5.45 1.69
CA GLY A 140 26.40 5.56 0.44
C GLY A 140 25.78 4.31 -0.20
N GLY A 141 24.50 4.42 -0.57
CA GLY A 141 23.92 3.61 -1.65
C GLY A 141 22.79 2.67 -1.24
N GLY A 142 21.65 3.24 -0.82
CA GLY A 142 20.40 2.49 -0.71
C GLY A 142 19.78 2.22 -2.07
N GLY A 143 19.38 0.97 -2.30
CA GLY A 143 18.29 0.62 -3.20
C GLY A 143 18.67 -0.21 -4.43
N GLU A 144 18.88 -1.52 -4.28
CA GLU A 144 18.87 -2.42 -5.45
C GLU A 144 18.44 -3.89 -5.23
N ALA A 145 18.03 -4.32 -4.02
CA ALA A 145 17.88 -5.75 -3.75
C ALA A 145 16.51 -6.40 -4.04
N MET A 146 15.51 -5.69 -4.57
CA MET A 146 14.14 -6.24 -4.71
C MET A 146 13.66 -6.50 -6.15
N LYS A 147 14.57 -6.61 -7.12
CA LYS A 147 14.22 -6.90 -8.54
C LYS A 147 14.36 -8.38 -8.97
N ALA A 148 14.85 -9.27 -8.13
CA ALA A 148 15.21 -10.62 -8.56
C ALA A 148 14.36 -11.73 -7.92
N SER A 149 13.04 -11.76 -8.18
CA SER A 149 12.24 -13.00 -8.03
C SER A 149 10.82 -12.88 -8.58
N VAL A 150 10.70 -12.63 -9.89
CA VAL A 150 9.52 -13.06 -10.66
C VAL A 150 10.01 -13.44 -12.07
N ARG A 151 10.18 -14.75 -12.31
CA ARG A 151 10.06 -15.38 -13.62
C ARG A 151 9.17 -16.60 -13.45
#